data_AF-A0A1I2NW74-F1
#
_entry.id   AF-A0A1I2NW74-F1
#
_cell.length_a   1.000
_cell.length_b   1.000
_cell.length_c   1.000
_cell.angle_alpha   90.00
_cell.angle_beta   90.00
_cell.angle_gamma   90.00
#
_symmetry.space_group_name_H-M   'P 1'
#
loop_
_entity.id
_entity.type
_entity.pdbx_description
1 polymer ?
#
loop_
_entity_poly.entity_id
_entity_poly.type
_entity_poly.pdbx_seq_one_letter_code
_entity_poly.pdbx_strand_id
1 'polypeptide(L)'
;MDVTVKFLGGAGSVTGSKYLIDIGEFEFLVDCGLFQGRRELRERNWDKFPMPVDEMEAVVLTHAHLDHIGYLPRLVKQGFRGPIYCTEATAELAKILLLDSGKLQEEEAEYAKKKGFSRHDDPQPLYGIEDAEAVFPLLVPQAFEKPFDIHPNITVTYYHAGHILGAAITKIKIKGDRQEKKLVFSGDLGRYHDPLLYPPTRIPKADILWIESTYGDRKASQSNPEAELGLAIRETFDRGGLVIIPSFAVGRTQLVLYYLFQLMQKGRIPKAPIFLDSPMAIDATKLYNDFHQDHQLSAVLEEKGHHPFQHDQLHYFQKQEQSRSLNEYRGNAIIVSASGMATGGRVLHHLYHHLPQERNGVVFVGFQAEGTRGRRLIEGEKFLTIYGNQVPVNAKIYQIDGLSAHADQDELMEWAEGFCEKPKITFIVHGEDKSAEVLAEKLHNELGWQTIIPNYLESVVLFEGI
;
A
#
# COMPACT_ATOMS: atom_id res chain seq x y z
N MET A 1 9.98 34.72 1.87
CA MET A 1 8.82 33.78 1.81
C MET A 1 8.81 32.93 3.07
N ASP A 2 7.66 32.75 3.72
CA ASP A 2 7.52 31.84 4.87
C ASP A 2 6.96 30.50 4.36
N VAL A 3 7.36 29.40 5.00
CA VAL A 3 6.91 28.05 4.63
C VAL A 3 6.41 27.35 5.87
N THR A 4 5.17 26.87 5.84
CA THR A 4 4.56 26.14 6.94
C THR A 4 4.07 24.77 6.49
N VAL A 5 3.93 23.86 7.45
CA VAL A 5 3.26 22.56 7.26
C VAL A 5 2.14 22.40 8.27
N LYS A 6 1.03 21.81 7.84
CA LYS A 6 -0.03 21.31 8.72
C LYS A 6 -0.24 19.82 8.51
N PHE A 7 -0.23 19.07 9.61
CA PHE A 7 -0.34 17.61 9.60
C PHE A 7 -1.82 17.17 9.62
N LEU A 8 -2.38 16.92 8.44
CA LEU A 8 -3.78 16.53 8.25
C LEU A 8 -4.01 15.01 8.31
N GLY A 9 -2.96 14.24 8.57
CA GLY A 9 -2.99 12.81 8.79
C GLY A 9 -1.60 12.19 8.66
N GLY A 10 -1.49 10.87 8.85
CA GLY A 10 -0.18 10.21 8.97
C GLY A 10 0.67 10.72 10.16
N ALA A 11 0.03 11.30 11.19
CA ALA A 11 0.66 11.84 12.40
C ALA A 11 0.01 11.16 13.61
N GLY A 12 0.76 10.32 14.33
CA GLY A 12 0.22 9.37 15.32
C GLY A 12 -0.69 8.29 14.70
N SER A 13 -0.52 7.99 13.41
CA SER A 13 -1.29 6.98 12.68
C SER A 13 -0.53 6.48 11.46
N VAL A 14 -0.71 5.19 11.13
CA VAL A 14 -0.21 4.51 9.91
C VAL A 14 -1.16 4.70 8.71
N THR A 15 -2.11 5.63 8.77
CA THR A 15 -3.07 5.83 7.69
C THR A 15 -3.45 7.29 7.53
N GLY A 16 -4.00 7.63 6.37
CA GLY A 16 -4.55 8.94 6.10
C GLY A 16 -3.49 10.01 5.86
N SER A 17 -2.29 9.63 5.40
CA SER A 17 -1.19 10.53 5.06
C SER A 17 -1.67 11.72 4.24
N LYS A 18 -1.56 12.91 4.83
CA LYS A 18 -1.97 14.20 4.28
C LYS A 18 -1.17 15.31 4.93
N TYR A 19 -0.33 15.98 4.17
CA TYR A 19 0.52 17.08 4.66
C TYR A 19 0.27 18.32 3.83
N LEU A 20 -0.33 19.35 4.43
CA LEU A 20 -0.57 20.63 3.76
C LEU A 20 0.66 21.49 3.88
N ILE A 21 1.26 21.84 2.75
CA ILE A 21 2.39 22.77 2.66
C ILE A 21 1.86 24.10 2.16
N ASP A 22 2.12 25.14 2.93
CA ASP A 22 1.71 26.51 2.64
C ASP A 22 2.97 27.38 2.48
N ILE A 23 3.09 28.03 1.32
CA ILE A 23 4.16 28.98 1.01
C ILE A 23 3.65 30.42 0.79
N GLY A 24 2.48 30.75 1.34
CA GLY A 24 1.79 32.03 1.22
C GLY A 24 0.71 32.00 0.15
N GLU A 25 1.06 32.35 -1.09
CA GLU A 25 0.08 32.42 -2.20
C GLU A 25 -0.14 31.06 -2.90
N PHE A 26 0.50 29.99 -2.43
CA PHE A 26 0.39 28.67 -3.04
C PHE A 26 0.39 27.59 -1.95
N GLU A 27 -0.72 26.87 -1.87
CA GLU A 27 -0.94 25.78 -0.92
C GLU A 27 -1.11 24.47 -1.67
N PHE A 28 -0.37 23.43 -1.27
CA PHE A 28 -0.46 22.11 -1.89
C PHE A 28 -0.37 20.99 -0.86
N LEU A 29 -1.00 19.85 -1.17
CA LEU A 29 -0.88 18.64 -0.37
C LEU A 29 0.26 17.76 -0.85
N VAL A 30 0.95 17.14 0.09
CA VAL A 30 1.66 15.88 -0.15
C VAL A 30 0.81 14.75 0.42
N ASP A 31 0.42 13.82 -0.46
CA ASP A 31 -0.57 12.76 -0.24
C ASP A 31 -1.99 13.25 0.14
N CYS A 32 -2.98 12.41 -0.17
CA CYS A 32 -4.40 12.61 0.07
C CYS A 32 -5.08 11.31 0.54
N GLY A 33 -4.59 10.75 1.64
CA GLY A 33 -4.98 9.43 2.14
C GLY A 33 -6.29 9.33 2.93
N LEU A 34 -6.94 8.16 2.87
CA LEU A 34 -8.01 7.78 3.81
C LEU A 34 -7.45 7.30 5.14
N PHE A 35 -8.08 7.73 6.22
CA PHE A 35 -7.92 7.07 7.51
C PHE A 35 -8.61 5.70 7.48
N GLN A 36 -7.87 4.65 7.82
CA GLN A 36 -8.36 3.27 7.86
C GLN A 36 -8.22 2.70 9.28
N GLY A 37 -8.64 1.47 9.51
CA GLY A 37 -8.51 0.82 10.82
C GLY A 37 -9.65 1.16 11.78
N ARG A 38 -9.35 1.60 13.01
CA ARG A 38 -10.35 1.79 14.09
C ARG A 38 -11.44 2.80 13.73
N ARG A 39 -12.64 2.66 14.33
CA ARG A 39 -13.80 3.52 14.01
C ARG A 39 -13.48 5.01 14.16
N GLU A 40 -12.81 5.38 15.25
CA GLU A 40 -12.42 6.78 15.55
C GLU A 40 -11.56 7.40 14.45
N LEU A 41 -10.67 6.61 13.83
CA LEU A 41 -9.87 7.07 12.69
C LEU A 41 -10.75 7.24 11.44
N ARG A 42 -11.60 6.25 11.14
CA ARG A 42 -12.48 6.32 9.96
C ARG A 42 -13.48 7.47 10.02
N GLU A 43 -13.94 7.83 11.22
CA GLU A 43 -14.84 8.98 11.44
C GLU A 43 -14.19 10.30 10.99
N ARG A 44 -12.85 10.43 11.09
CA ARG A 44 -12.12 11.63 10.62
C ARG A 44 -12.24 11.88 9.12
N ASN A 45 -12.53 10.84 8.32
CA ASN A 45 -12.76 11.04 6.89
C ASN A 45 -14.03 11.87 6.61
N TRP A 46 -14.96 11.93 7.56
CA TRP A 46 -16.20 12.70 7.45
C TRP A 46 -16.08 14.13 7.98
N ASP A 47 -14.98 14.44 8.68
CA ASP A 47 -14.73 15.77 9.20
C ASP A 47 -14.64 16.80 8.07
N LYS A 48 -14.96 18.05 8.40
CA LYS A 48 -14.78 19.16 7.47
C LYS A 48 -13.29 19.33 7.18
N PHE A 49 -12.94 19.47 5.90
CA PHE A 49 -11.58 19.76 5.51
C PHE A 49 -11.12 21.09 6.15
N PRO A 50 -9.92 21.16 6.74
CA PRO A 50 -9.53 22.27 7.61
C PRO A 50 -9.06 23.52 6.86
N MET A 51 -9.44 23.67 5.59
CA MET A 51 -9.29 24.84 4.73
C MET A 51 -10.35 24.80 3.61
N PRO A 52 -10.61 25.92 2.90
CA PRO A 52 -11.40 25.92 1.67
C PRO A 52 -10.72 25.06 0.60
N VAL A 53 -11.39 24.00 0.15
CA VAL A 53 -10.81 23.01 -0.77
C VAL A 53 -10.63 23.58 -2.19
N ASP A 54 -11.40 24.60 -2.53
CA ASP A 54 -11.35 25.36 -3.78
C ASP A 54 -10.18 26.35 -3.86
N GLU A 55 -9.53 26.67 -2.74
CA GLU A 55 -8.32 27.50 -2.67
C GLU A 55 -7.02 26.67 -2.80
N MET A 56 -7.11 25.34 -2.70
CA MET A 56 -5.94 24.46 -2.79
C MET A 56 -5.48 24.29 -4.24
N GLU A 57 -4.19 24.52 -4.49
CA GLU A 57 -3.64 24.63 -5.83
C GLU A 57 -3.21 23.30 -6.44
N ALA A 58 -2.67 22.38 -5.63
CA ALA A 58 -2.16 21.11 -6.15
C ALA A 58 -2.14 19.99 -5.10
N VAL A 59 -2.04 18.76 -5.60
CA VAL A 59 -1.71 17.57 -4.80
C VAL A 59 -0.51 16.87 -5.42
N VAL A 60 0.43 16.42 -4.59
CA VAL A 60 1.60 15.63 -4.99
C VAL A 60 1.52 14.29 -4.27
N LEU A 61 1.38 13.20 -5.02
CA LEU A 61 1.26 11.85 -4.47
C LEU A 61 2.61 11.14 -4.45
N THR A 62 2.86 10.38 -3.39
CA THR A 62 4.03 9.49 -3.26
C THR A 62 3.78 8.15 -3.94
N HIS A 63 2.62 7.53 -3.72
CA HIS A 63 2.27 6.24 -4.30
C HIS A 63 0.76 5.96 -4.20
N ALA A 64 0.30 4.84 -4.76
CA ALA A 64 -1.11 4.57 -5.02
C ALA A 64 -1.92 3.90 -3.89
N HIS A 65 -1.36 3.61 -2.71
CA HIS A 65 -2.16 2.99 -1.64
C HIS A 65 -3.25 3.94 -1.12
N LEU A 66 -4.38 3.39 -0.66
CA LEU A 66 -5.57 4.17 -0.27
C LEU A 66 -5.35 5.09 0.94
N ASP A 67 -4.42 4.76 1.81
CA ASP A 67 -3.93 5.60 2.89
C ASP A 67 -3.02 6.75 2.43
N HIS A 68 -2.74 6.85 1.13
CA HIS A 68 -2.05 7.97 0.47
C HIS A 68 -2.86 8.64 -0.64
N ILE A 69 -3.84 7.96 -1.25
CA ILE A 69 -4.66 8.54 -2.35
C ILE A 69 -6.17 8.50 -2.12
N GLY A 70 -6.63 7.71 -1.15
CA GLY A 70 -8.03 7.31 -1.09
C GLY A 70 -9.00 8.44 -0.78
N TYR A 71 -8.53 9.60 -0.30
CA TYR A 71 -9.37 10.76 0.01
C TYR A 71 -9.56 11.69 -1.21
N LEU A 72 -8.82 11.47 -2.30
CA LEU A 72 -8.94 12.28 -3.53
C LEU A 72 -10.38 12.39 -4.06
N PRO A 73 -11.19 11.32 -4.14
CA PRO A 73 -12.56 11.44 -4.63
C PRO A 73 -13.41 12.36 -3.75
N ARG A 74 -13.23 12.27 -2.43
CA ARG A 74 -13.92 13.13 -1.46
C ARG A 74 -13.49 14.59 -1.59
N LEU A 75 -12.20 14.82 -1.78
CA LEU A 75 -11.61 16.13 -1.98
C LEU A 75 -12.14 16.80 -3.27
N VAL A 76 -12.19 16.06 -4.39
CA VAL A 76 -12.76 16.52 -5.66
C VAL A 76 -14.25 16.83 -5.52
N LYS A 77 -15.00 15.95 -4.85
CA LYS A 77 -16.42 16.17 -4.54
C LYS A 77 -16.65 17.43 -3.69
N GLN A 78 -15.71 17.78 -2.83
CA GLN A 78 -15.76 18.98 -1.99
C GLN A 78 -15.38 20.28 -2.72
N GLY A 79 -14.87 20.21 -3.95
CA GLY A 79 -14.62 21.40 -4.77
C GLY A 79 -13.21 21.49 -5.37
N PHE A 80 -12.31 20.57 -5.07
CA PHE A 80 -10.93 20.62 -5.59
C PHE A 80 -10.91 20.43 -7.11
N ARG A 81 -10.12 21.25 -7.81
CA ARG A 81 -9.97 21.22 -9.27
C ARG A 81 -8.52 21.30 -9.75
N GLY A 82 -7.56 21.39 -8.83
CA GLY A 82 -6.14 21.52 -9.18
C GLY A 82 -5.52 20.23 -9.73
N PRO A 83 -4.30 20.30 -10.30
CA PRO A 83 -3.55 19.14 -10.73
C PRO A 83 -3.13 18.21 -9.58
N ILE A 84 -3.09 16.92 -9.88
CA ILE A 84 -2.64 15.84 -8.99
C ILE A 84 -1.41 15.19 -9.60
N TYR A 85 -0.22 15.60 -9.15
CA TYR A 85 1.05 15.09 -9.64
C TYR A 85 1.36 13.73 -9.02
N CYS A 86 1.79 12.77 -9.83
CA CYS A 86 2.21 11.44 -9.40
C CYS A 86 3.11 10.80 -10.45
N THR A 87 3.67 9.63 -10.15
CA THR A 87 4.39 8.85 -11.17
C THR A 87 3.43 8.21 -12.18
N GLU A 88 3.94 7.87 -13.37
CA GLU A 88 3.13 7.25 -14.44
C GLU A 88 2.40 5.97 -13.95
N ALA A 89 3.13 5.06 -13.28
CA ALA A 89 2.52 3.85 -12.73
C ALA A 89 1.56 4.13 -11.56
N THR A 90 1.82 5.15 -10.73
CA THR A 90 0.89 5.58 -9.67
C THR A 90 -0.41 6.10 -10.25
N ALA A 91 -0.37 6.81 -11.39
CA ALA A 91 -1.58 7.30 -12.06
C ALA A 91 -2.50 6.16 -12.52
N GLU A 92 -1.94 5.10 -13.12
CA GLU A 92 -2.73 3.94 -13.56
C GLU A 92 -3.22 3.10 -12.38
N LEU A 93 -2.39 2.89 -11.36
CA LEU A 93 -2.81 2.21 -10.13
C LEU A 93 -3.92 2.99 -9.43
N ALA A 94 -3.82 4.32 -9.33
CA ALA A 94 -4.83 5.15 -8.69
C ALA A 94 -6.21 4.95 -9.32
N LYS A 95 -6.31 4.85 -10.64
CA LYS A 95 -7.59 4.54 -11.32
C LYS A 95 -8.18 3.21 -10.85
N ILE A 96 -7.35 2.17 -10.77
CA ILE A 96 -7.78 0.84 -10.35
C ILE A 96 -8.26 0.86 -8.89
N LEU A 97 -7.44 1.40 -7.97
CA LEU A 97 -7.75 1.36 -6.54
C LEU A 97 -8.92 2.28 -6.16
N LEU A 98 -9.02 3.46 -6.76
CA LEU A 98 -10.11 4.39 -6.46
C LEU A 98 -11.46 3.87 -6.97
N LEU A 99 -11.51 3.22 -8.14
CA LEU A 99 -12.74 2.57 -8.63
C LEU A 99 -13.18 1.42 -7.71
N ASP A 100 -12.25 0.54 -7.33
CA ASP A 100 -12.56 -0.57 -6.43
C ASP A 100 -13.04 -0.05 -5.07
N SER A 101 -12.37 0.98 -4.52
CA SER A 101 -12.79 1.59 -3.25
C SER A 101 -14.16 2.25 -3.32
N GLY A 102 -14.44 3.03 -4.37
CA GLY A 102 -15.74 3.68 -4.56
C GLY A 102 -16.87 2.66 -4.68
N LYS A 103 -16.65 1.60 -5.45
CA LYS A 103 -17.59 0.49 -5.58
C LYS A 103 -17.86 -0.22 -4.25
N LEU A 104 -16.80 -0.55 -3.50
CA LEU A 104 -16.94 -1.21 -2.21
C LEU A 104 -17.73 -0.34 -1.21
N GLN A 105 -17.50 0.97 -1.22
CA GLN A 105 -18.24 1.89 -0.36
C GLN A 105 -19.73 1.99 -0.73
N GLU A 106 -20.07 2.03 -2.02
CA GLU A 106 -21.46 1.96 -2.48
C GLU A 106 -22.15 0.66 -2.03
N GLU A 107 -21.48 -0.48 -2.21
CA GLU A 107 -21.99 -1.79 -1.79
C GLU A 107 -22.21 -1.85 -0.26
N GLU A 108 -21.29 -1.31 0.53
CA GLU A 108 -21.41 -1.22 1.99
C GLU A 108 -22.58 -0.33 2.42
N ALA A 109 -22.74 0.85 1.79
CA ALA A 109 -23.83 1.78 2.07
C ALA A 109 -25.20 1.15 1.73
N GLU A 110 -25.32 0.51 0.56
CA GLU A 110 -26.52 -0.23 0.18
C GLU A 110 -26.84 -1.36 1.15
N TYR A 111 -25.84 -2.13 1.57
CA TYR A 111 -26.03 -3.24 2.49
C TYR A 111 -26.51 -2.74 3.87
N ALA A 112 -25.92 -1.65 4.37
CA ALA A 112 -26.34 -1.01 5.61
C ALA A 112 -27.79 -0.51 5.53
N LYS A 113 -28.20 0.10 4.41
CA LYS A 113 -29.58 0.53 4.15
C LYS A 113 -30.55 -0.65 4.13
N LYS A 114 -30.18 -1.74 3.46
CA LYS A 114 -30.98 -2.98 3.36
C LYS A 114 -31.15 -3.69 4.71
N LYS A 115 -30.16 -3.61 5.62
CA LYS A 115 -30.16 -4.33 6.90
C LYS A 115 -30.62 -3.50 8.11
N GLY A 116 -30.72 -2.18 7.99
CA GLY A 116 -31.26 -1.31 9.04
C GLY A 116 -30.39 -1.18 10.30
N PHE A 117 -29.09 -1.51 10.23
CA PHE A 117 -28.14 -1.36 11.36
C PHE A 117 -27.36 -0.03 11.33
N SER A 118 -27.66 0.85 10.38
CA SER A 118 -27.09 2.20 10.33
C SER A 118 -27.71 3.07 11.41
N ARG A 119 -26.89 3.90 12.08
CA ARG A 119 -27.38 5.00 12.96
C ARG A 119 -28.04 6.13 12.17
N HIS A 120 -27.75 6.23 10.87
CA HIS A 120 -28.33 7.20 9.95
C HIS A 120 -29.48 6.57 9.17
N ASP A 121 -30.60 7.29 9.04
CA ASP A 121 -31.79 6.87 8.29
C ASP A 121 -31.50 6.60 6.80
N ASP A 122 -30.42 7.18 6.26
CA ASP A 122 -29.93 6.94 4.91
C ASP A 122 -28.38 6.85 4.90
N PRO A 123 -27.79 5.66 5.03
CA PRO A 123 -26.34 5.50 4.96
C PRO A 123 -25.86 5.80 3.53
N GLN A 124 -24.99 6.80 3.41
CA GLN A 124 -24.38 7.22 2.16
C GLN A 124 -22.89 6.82 2.15
N PRO A 125 -22.32 6.44 1.00
CA PRO A 125 -20.88 6.23 0.89
C PRO A 125 -20.13 7.56 1.06
N LEU A 126 -18.86 7.53 1.49
CA LEU A 126 -18.05 8.76 1.57
C LEU A 126 -17.87 9.35 0.16
N TYR A 127 -17.68 8.46 -0.81
CA TYR A 127 -17.67 8.70 -2.25
C TYR A 127 -18.04 7.44 -3.02
N GLY A 128 -18.53 7.60 -4.26
CA GLY A 128 -18.88 6.50 -5.17
C GLY A 128 -17.92 6.33 -6.35
N ILE A 129 -18.30 5.49 -7.31
CA ILE A 129 -17.55 5.27 -8.55
C ILE A 129 -17.44 6.58 -9.35
N GLU A 130 -18.54 7.33 -9.49
CA GLU A 130 -18.56 8.60 -10.24
C GLU A 130 -17.59 9.64 -9.63
N ASP A 131 -17.53 9.70 -8.29
CA ASP A 131 -16.60 10.58 -7.58
C ASP A 131 -15.13 10.15 -7.82
N ALA A 132 -14.86 8.83 -7.92
CA ALA A 132 -13.53 8.31 -8.22
C ALA A 132 -13.11 8.65 -9.66
N GLU A 133 -14.01 8.48 -10.63
CA GLU A 133 -13.75 8.82 -12.04
C GLU A 133 -13.47 10.31 -12.23
N ALA A 134 -14.10 11.18 -11.42
CA ALA A 134 -13.86 12.62 -11.45
C ALA A 134 -12.41 13.01 -11.07
N VAL A 135 -11.64 12.12 -10.42
CA VAL A 135 -10.23 12.35 -10.11
C VAL A 135 -9.34 12.20 -11.35
N PHE A 136 -9.68 11.31 -12.29
CA PHE A 136 -8.76 10.89 -13.35
C PHE A 136 -8.31 12.01 -14.29
N PRO A 137 -9.17 12.95 -14.71
CA PRO A 137 -8.76 14.08 -15.54
C PRO A 137 -7.77 15.03 -14.85
N LEU A 138 -7.66 14.98 -13.52
CA LEU A 138 -6.76 15.83 -12.73
C LEU A 138 -5.38 15.19 -12.54
N LEU A 139 -5.20 13.90 -12.88
CA LEU A 139 -3.91 13.22 -12.75
C LEU A 139 -2.90 13.75 -13.77
N VAL A 140 -1.75 14.18 -13.28
CA VAL A 140 -0.62 14.68 -14.07
C VAL A 140 0.58 13.76 -13.84
N PRO A 141 0.74 12.70 -14.66
CA PRO A 141 1.82 11.74 -14.49
C PRO A 141 3.19 12.35 -14.84
N GLN A 142 4.21 11.98 -14.07
CA GLN A 142 5.59 12.46 -14.21
C GLN A 142 6.57 11.29 -14.13
N ALA A 143 7.68 11.39 -14.85
CA ALA A 143 8.69 10.34 -14.86
C ALA A 143 9.61 10.43 -13.62
N PHE A 144 10.19 9.29 -13.23
CA PHE A 144 11.26 9.26 -12.25
C PHE A 144 12.48 10.08 -12.70
N GLU A 145 13.17 10.68 -11.72
CA GLU A 145 14.42 11.43 -11.85
C GLU A 145 14.39 12.64 -12.79
N LYS A 146 13.22 13.00 -13.34
CA LYS A 146 13.02 14.20 -14.14
C LYS A 146 12.37 15.29 -13.28
N PRO A 147 13.03 16.45 -13.09
CA PRO A 147 12.42 17.55 -12.36
C PRO A 147 11.26 18.15 -13.15
N PHE A 148 10.19 18.52 -12.45
CA PHE A 148 9.04 19.24 -13.00
C PHE A 148 8.60 20.33 -12.03
N ASP A 149 8.07 21.43 -12.55
CA ASP A 149 7.63 22.56 -11.73
C ASP A 149 6.11 22.50 -11.50
N ILE A 150 5.70 22.64 -10.24
CA ILE A 150 4.27 22.78 -9.87
C ILE A 150 3.89 24.24 -9.62
N HIS A 151 4.90 25.10 -9.48
CA HIS A 151 4.83 26.54 -9.29
C HIS A 151 6.20 27.13 -9.70
N PRO A 152 6.34 28.40 -10.16
CA PRO A 152 7.62 28.98 -10.58
C PRO A 152 8.76 28.88 -9.55
N ASN A 153 8.42 28.77 -8.27
CA ASN A 153 9.37 28.63 -7.17
C ASN A 153 9.44 27.22 -6.57
N ILE A 154 8.68 26.25 -7.09
CA ILE A 154 8.61 24.89 -6.56
C ILE A 154 8.88 23.88 -7.67
N THR A 155 10.02 23.19 -7.56
CA THR A 155 10.38 22.06 -8.42
C THR A 155 10.29 20.76 -7.64
N VAL A 156 9.61 19.76 -8.20
CA VAL A 156 9.46 18.42 -7.63
C VAL A 156 10.31 17.43 -8.44
N THR A 157 10.84 16.40 -7.77
CA THR A 157 11.52 15.27 -8.44
C THR A 157 11.17 13.99 -7.70
N TYR A 158 10.72 12.98 -8.45
CA TYR A 158 10.44 11.64 -7.94
C TYR A 158 11.68 10.75 -8.03
N TYR A 159 11.90 9.94 -7.00
CA TYR A 159 12.92 8.89 -6.95
C TYR A 159 12.28 7.59 -6.49
N HIS A 160 12.81 6.43 -6.90
CA HIS A 160 12.22 5.16 -6.52
C HIS A 160 12.19 4.99 -5.00
N ALA A 161 11.02 4.70 -4.43
CA ALA A 161 10.86 4.33 -3.02
C ALA A 161 10.94 2.83 -2.78
N GLY A 162 10.76 2.00 -3.83
CA GLY A 162 10.85 0.54 -3.74
C GLY A 162 9.69 -0.18 -3.06
N HIS A 163 8.61 0.53 -2.73
CA HIS A 163 7.49 0.01 -1.92
C HIS A 163 6.41 -0.73 -2.73
N ILE A 164 5.84 -0.05 -3.72
CA ILE A 164 4.98 -0.64 -4.77
C ILE A 164 5.42 -0.09 -6.13
N LEU A 165 4.90 -0.65 -7.23
CA LEU A 165 5.16 -0.12 -8.57
C LEU A 165 4.78 1.36 -8.64
N GLY A 166 5.69 2.21 -9.10
CA GLY A 166 5.50 3.65 -9.15
C GLY A 166 5.71 4.40 -7.83
N ALA A 167 5.94 3.72 -6.70
CA ALA A 167 6.13 4.41 -5.42
C ALA A 167 7.38 5.29 -5.42
N ALA A 168 7.23 6.53 -4.92
CA ALA A 168 8.24 7.55 -5.05
C ALA A 168 8.58 8.28 -3.74
N ILE A 169 9.88 8.39 -3.48
CA ILE A 169 10.45 9.41 -2.61
C ILE A 169 10.29 10.74 -3.35
N THR A 170 9.68 11.71 -2.70
CA THR A 170 9.33 12.99 -3.30
C THR A 170 10.24 14.08 -2.75
N LYS A 171 11.14 14.58 -3.61
CA LYS A 171 12.01 15.71 -3.28
C LYS A 171 11.42 17.00 -3.84
N ILE A 172 11.18 17.97 -2.97
CA ILE A 172 10.61 19.27 -3.31
C ILE A 172 11.65 20.34 -3.02
N LYS A 173 11.94 21.15 -4.04
CA LYS A 173 12.88 22.26 -3.98
C LYS A 173 12.10 23.56 -4.02
N ILE A 174 12.16 24.32 -2.92
CA ILE A 174 11.51 25.62 -2.78
C ILE A 174 12.57 26.71 -2.93
N LYS A 175 12.39 27.58 -3.91
CA LYS A 175 13.27 28.72 -4.17
C LYS A 175 12.62 30.00 -3.62
N GLY A 176 13.14 30.49 -2.50
CA GLY A 176 12.81 31.82 -1.98
C GLY A 176 13.66 32.91 -2.62
N ASP A 177 13.54 34.14 -2.09
CA ASP A 177 14.25 35.30 -2.62
C ASP A 177 15.76 35.24 -2.36
N ARG A 178 16.15 34.59 -1.25
CA ARG A 178 17.54 34.56 -0.76
C ARG A 178 18.08 33.16 -0.62
N GLN A 179 17.22 32.17 -0.40
CA GLN A 179 17.63 30.80 -0.09
C GLN A 179 16.84 29.78 -0.90
N GLU A 180 17.49 28.66 -1.17
CA GLU A 180 16.84 27.45 -1.66
C GLU A 180 16.72 26.45 -0.50
N LYS A 181 15.55 25.82 -0.37
CA LYS A 181 15.26 24.80 0.63
C LYS A 181 14.81 23.50 -0.01
N LYS A 182 15.17 22.38 0.61
CA LYS A 182 14.84 21.04 0.16
C LYS A 182 13.98 20.33 1.21
N LEU A 183 12.74 20.04 0.83
CA LEU A 183 11.85 19.17 1.56
C LEU A 183 11.92 17.77 0.93
N VAL A 184 11.97 16.72 1.73
CA VAL A 184 11.96 15.34 1.23
C VAL A 184 10.90 14.55 1.98
N PHE A 185 10.01 13.92 1.25
CA PHE A 185 9.03 12.97 1.76
C PHE A 185 9.44 11.58 1.31
N SER A 186 9.64 10.66 2.25
CA SER A 186 10.00 9.28 1.92
C SER A 186 8.88 8.56 1.16
N GLY A 187 7.62 8.93 1.41
CA GLY A 187 6.49 8.03 1.18
C GLY A 187 6.67 6.78 2.04
N ASP A 188 6.10 5.66 1.59
CA ASP A 188 6.44 4.37 2.16
C ASP A 188 7.73 3.84 1.51
N LEU A 189 8.68 3.41 2.33
CA LEU A 189 9.98 2.92 1.86
C LEU A 189 9.94 1.41 1.74
N GLY A 190 10.36 0.92 0.59
CA GLY A 190 10.50 -0.50 0.30
C GLY A 190 11.76 -1.13 0.87
N ARG A 191 11.89 -2.42 0.63
CA ARG A 191 13.03 -3.22 1.08
C ARG A 191 14.21 -3.11 0.12
N TYR A 192 15.43 -3.20 0.63
CA TYR A 192 16.64 -3.18 -0.20
C TYR A 192 16.84 -4.46 -1.02
N HIS A 193 16.30 -5.57 -0.52
CA HIS A 193 16.40 -6.90 -1.13
C HIS A 193 15.05 -7.38 -1.66
N ASP A 194 14.26 -6.48 -2.24
CA ASP A 194 13.05 -6.84 -2.97
C ASP A 194 13.41 -7.42 -4.36
N PRO A 195 12.85 -8.58 -4.75
CA PRO A 195 13.18 -9.18 -6.04
C PRO A 195 12.45 -8.55 -7.23
N LEU A 196 11.41 -7.73 -6.99
CA LEU A 196 10.63 -7.08 -8.03
C LEU A 196 11.07 -5.63 -8.21
N LEU A 197 11.08 -4.84 -7.15
CA LEU A 197 11.21 -3.39 -7.19
C LEU A 197 12.64 -2.95 -6.94
N TYR A 198 13.07 -1.83 -7.54
CA TYR A 198 14.36 -1.25 -7.19
C TYR A 198 14.42 -0.87 -5.71
N PRO A 199 15.60 -0.96 -5.07
CA PRO A 199 15.75 -0.49 -3.69
C PRO A 199 15.44 1.01 -3.60
N PRO A 200 15.05 1.50 -2.41
CA PRO A 200 14.82 2.93 -2.20
C PRO A 200 16.06 3.75 -2.58
N THR A 201 15.85 4.82 -3.35
CA THR A 201 16.94 5.68 -3.81
C THR A 201 17.51 6.46 -2.63
N ARG A 202 18.84 6.47 -2.47
CA ARG A 202 19.51 7.27 -1.45
C ARG A 202 19.45 8.76 -1.78
N ILE A 203 19.04 9.56 -0.81
CA ILE A 203 18.96 11.02 -0.95
C ILE A 203 20.12 11.66 -0.18
N PRO A 204 21.02 12.44 -0.84
CA PRO A 204 22.23 12.93 -0.19
C PRO A 204 21.97 14.07 0.79
N LYS A 205 20.88 14.83 0.64
CA LYS A 205 20.60 16.03 1.45
C LYS A 205 19.12 16.41 1.44
N ALA A 206 18.60 16.74 2.63
CA ALA A 206 17.34 17.43 2.86
C ALA A 206 17.52 18.52 3.92
N ASP A 207 16.79 19.64 3.81
CA ASP A 207 16.68 20.58 4.93
C ASP A 207 15.64 20.08 5.94
N ILE A 208 14.50 19.59 5.44
CA ILE A 208 13.42 18.98 6.23
C ILE A 208 13.08 17.62 5.61
N LEU A 209 12.95 16.60 6.46
CA LEU A 209 12.63 15.23 6.06
C LEU A 209 11.33 14.77 6.72
N TRP A 210 10.44 14.15 5.95
CA TRP A 210 9.37 13.30 6.46
C TRP A 210 9.76 11.85 6.17
N ILE A 211 9.88 11.04 7.21
CA ILE A 211 10.21 9.62 7.10
C ILE A 211 9.07 8.78 7.70
N GLU A 212 8.65 7.73 6.97
CA GLU A 212 7.67 6.76 7.46
C GLU A 212 8.22 5.97 8.66
N SER A 213 7.31 5.42 9.46
CA SER A 213 7.67 4.68 10.68
C SER A 213 6.78 3.47 10.88
N THR A 214 6.33 2.82 9.80
CA THR A 214 5.44 1.65 9.88
C THR A 214 6.07 0.52 10.69
N TYR A 215 7.37 0.29 10.50
CA TYR A 215 8.16 -0.71 11.22
C TYR A 215 9.36 -0.11 11.95
N GLY A 216 9.24 1.15 12.40
CA GLY A 216 10.21 1.81 13.25
C GLY A 216 10.58 1.04 14.52
N ASP A 217 9.70 0.18 15.06
CA ASP A 217 9.99 -0.70 16.21
C ASP A 217 10.22 -2.18 15.88
N ARG A 218 10.29 -2.55 14.59
CA ARG A 218 10.40 -3.96 14.17
C ARG A 218 11.59 -4.21 13.26
N LYS A 219 12.29 -5.31 13.51
CA LYS A 219 13.29 -5.86 12.61
C LYS A 219 12.69 -7.00 11.82
N ALA A 220 13.06 -7.16 10.55
CA ALA A 220 12.61 -8.30 9.77
C ALA A 220 13.14 -9.60 10.40
N SER A 221 12.30 -10.63 10.31
CA SER A 221 12.72 -11.99 10.62
C SER A 221 13.86 -12.42 9.69
N GLN A 222 14.81 -13.20 10.22
CA GLN A 222 15.83 -13.89 9.41
C GLN A 222 15.25 -15.08 8.61
N SER A 223 13.92 -15.25 8.61
CA SER A 223 13.22 -16.25 7.81
C SER A 223 13.55 -16.12 6.33
N ASN A 224 13.45 -17.24 5.62
CA ASN A 224 13.51 -17.27 4.16
C ASN A 224 12.09 -17.51 3.62
N PRO A 225 11.33 -16.45 3.27
CA PRO A 225 9.97 -16.57 2.79
C PRO A 225 9.80 -17.52 1.60
N GLU A 226 10.76 -17.54 0.67
CA GLU A 226 10.72 -18.45 -0.48
C GLU A 226 10.73 -19.92 -0.01
N ALA A 227 11.59 -20.24 0.96
CA ALA A 227 11.71 -21.59 1.49
C ALA A 227 10.47 -22.03 2.30
N GLU A 228 9.95 -21.13 3.14
CA GLU A 228 8.73 -21.36 3.94
C GLU A 228 7.50 -21.54 3.05
N LEU A 229 7.34 -20.72 2.02
CA LEU A 229 6.29 -20.85 1.02
C LEU A 229 6.36 -22.19 0.31
N GLY A 230 7.57 -22.58 -0.13
CA GLY A 230 7.78 -23.88 -0.74
C GLY A 230 7.43 -25.05 0.18
N LEU A 231 7.76 -24.95 1.48
CA LEU A 231 7.43 -25.98 2.46
C LEU A 231 5.93 -26.11 2.67
N ALA A 232 5.22 -25.00 2.90
CA ALA A 232 3.78 -24.98 3.10
C ALA A 232 3.02 -25.58 1.90
N ILE A 233 3.48 -25.29 0.68
CA ILE A 233 2.91 -25.84 -0.55
C ILE A 233 3.16 -27.35 -0.66
N ARG A 234 4.41 -27.81 -0.49
CA ARG A 234 4.73 -29.24 -0.55
C ARG A 234 3.93 -30.06 0.45
N GLU A 235 3.91 -29.64 1.71
CA GLU A 235 3.14 -30.34 2.75
C GLU A 235 1.66 -30.44 2.41
N THR A 236 1.08 -29.39 1.82
CA THR A 236 -0.33 -29.37 1.42
C THR A 236 -0.59 -30.28 0.22
N PHE A 237 0.32 -30.29 -0.75
CA PHE A 237 0.24 -31.15 -1.93
C PHE A 237 0.47 -32.63 -1.60
N ASP A 238 1.28 -32.95 -0.60
CA ASP A 238 1.47 -34.32 -0.10
C ASP A 238 0.18 -34.89 0.51
N ARG A 239 -0.72 -34.02 1.00
CA ARG A 239 -2.08 -34.38 1.44
C ARG A 239 -3.10 -34.43 0.29
N GLY A 240 -2.67 -34.15 -0.96
CA GLY A 240 -3.55 -34.06 -2.12
C GLY A 240 -4.53 -32.88 -2.07
N GLY A 241 -4.20 -31.84 -1.31
CA GLY A 241 -5.02 -30.64 -1.13
C GLY A 241 -4.60 -29.46 -1.99
N LEU A 242 -5.43 -28.41 -1.97
CA LEU A 242 -5.14 -27.14 -2.58
C LEU A 242 -4.63 -26.12 -1.55
N VAL A 243 -3.86 -25.16 -2.03
CA VAL A 243 -3.31 -24.05 -1.25
C VAL A 243 -4.09 -22.77 -1.57
N ILE A 244 -4.61 -22.09 -0.55
CA ILE A 244 -5.21 -20.76 -0.68
C ILE A 244 -4.24 -19.73 -0.12
N ILE A 245 -3.95 -18.69 -0.90
CA ILE A 245 -3.10 -17.57 -0.50
C ILE A 245 -3.93 -16.29 -0.54
N PRO A 246 -4.50 -15.87 0.61
CA PRO A 246 -5.06 -14.53 0.76
C PRO A 246 -3.95 -13.49 0.58
N SER A 247 -4.08 -12.58 -0.40
CA SER A 247 -3.05 -11.59 -0.70
C SER A 247 -3.63 -10.22 -1.07
N PHE A 248 -2.89 -9.14 -0.77
CA PHE A 248 -3.22 -7.80 -1.24
C PHE A 248 -3.01 -7.70 -2.74
N ALA A 249 -3.94 -7.06 -3.44
CA ALA A 249 -3.97 -7.08 -4.90
C ALA A 249 -2.76 -6.40 -5.55
N VAL A 250 -2.22 -5.37 -4.90
CA VAL A 250 -1.08 -4.58 -5.37
C VAL A 250 0.14 -4.85 -4.48
N GLY A 251 1.31 -5.02 -5.10
CA GLY A 251 2.56 -5.37 -4.44
C GLY A 251 2.63 -6.85 -4.04
N ARG A 252 1.87 -7.26 -3.01
CA ARG A 252 2.03 -8.59 -2.40
C ARG A 252 1.70 -9.74 -3.34
N THR A 253 0.63 -9.62 -4.12
CA THR A 253 0.25 -10.68 -5.07
C THR A 253 1.34 -10.90 -6.11
N GLN A 254 1.92 -9.84 -6.65
CA GLN A 254 2.97 -9.94 -7.65
C GLN A 254 4.23 -10.59 -7.07
N LEU A 255 4.59 -10.27 -5.83
CA LEU A 255 5.73 -10.90 -5.14
C LEU A 255 5.49 -12.40 -4.92
N VAL A 256 4.28 -12.80 -4.50
CA VAL A 256 3.90 -14.21 -4.37
C VAL A 256 3.98 -14.93 -5.71
N LEU A 257 3.43 -14.35 -6.79
CA LEU A 257 3.49 -14.96 -8.12
C LEU A 257 4.93 -15.19 -8.58
N TYR A 258 5.82 -14.21 -8.34
CA TYR A 258 7.24 -14.35 -8.63
C TYR A 258 7.89 -15.50 -7.84
N TYR A 259 7.64 -15.60 -6.53
CA TYR A 259 8.20 -16.71 -5.74
C TYR A 259 7.65 -18.06 -6.16
N LEU A 260 6.36 -18.17 -6.46
CA LEU A 260 5.76 -19.41 -6.97
C LEU A 260 6.43 -19.84 -8.27
N PHE A 261 6.63 -18.89 -9.20
CA PHE A 261 7.34 -19.13 -10.44
C PHE A 261 8.78 -19.62 -10.19
N GLN A 262 9.55 -18.91 -9.36
CA GLN A 262 10.92 -19.29 -9.00
C GLN A 262 11.00 -20.67 -8.35
N LEU A 263 10.07 -20.98 -7.44
CA LEU A 263 10.00 -22.29 -6.78
C LEU A 263 9.73 -23.42 -7.78
N MET A 264 8.84 -23.20 -8.76
CA MET A 264 8.57 -24.19 -9.81
C MET A 264 9.76 -24.36 -10.75
N GLN A 265 10.41 -23.27 -11.16
CA GLN A 265 11.59 -23.31 -12.04
C GLN A 265 12.78 -24.01 -11.38
N LYS A 266 12.99 -23.78 -10.08
CA LYS A 266 14.04 -24.45 -9.28
C LYS A 266 13.68 -25.90 -8.90
N GLY A 267 12.51 -26.41 -9.29
CA GLY A 267 12.01 -27.74 -8.91
C GLY A 267 11.76 -27.91 -7.40
N ARG A 268 11.64 -26.81 -6.66
CA ARG A 268 11.40 -26.80 -5.21
C ARG A 268 9.94 -27.07 -4.86
N ILE A 269 9.01 -26.81 -5.77
CA ILE A 269 7.62 -27.27 -5.71
C ILE A 269 7.26 -27.91 -7.06
N PRO A 270 6.34 -28.90 -7.09
CA PRO A 270 5.91 -29.48 -8.36
C PRO A 270 5.16 -28.44 -9.20
N LYS A 271 5.21 -28.60 -10.52
CA LYS A 271 4.39 -27.78 -11.44
C LYS A 271 2.91 -28.06 -11.15
N ALA A 272 2.17 -27.01 -10.84
CA ALA A 272 0.74 -27.07 -10.51
C ALA A 272 0.05 -25.80 -11.03
N PRO A 273 -1.26 -25.85 -11.35
CA PRO A 273 -1.97 -24.66 -11.76
C PRO A 273 -2.06 -23.65 -10.61
N ILE A 274 -1.84 -22.39 -10.97
CA ILE A 274 -1.97 -21.20 -10.14
C ILE A 274 -3.15 -20.40 -10.69
N PHE A 275 -4.17 -20.20 -9.86
CA PHE A 275 -5.35 -19.42 -10.20
C PHE A 275 -5.26 -18.06 -9.51
N LEU A 276 -5.07 -16.99 -10.28
CA LEU A 276 -5.20 -15.63 -9.76
C LEU A 276 -6.66 -15.19 -9.88
N ASP A 277 -7.37 -15.19 -8.76
CA ASP A 277 -8.80 -14.90 -8.67
C ASP A 277 -9.07 -13.55 -7.97
N SER A 278 -8.62 -12.48 -8.60
CA SER A 278 -8.87 -11.11 -8.14
C SER A 278 -8.77 -10.15 -9.33
N PRO A 279 -9.88 -9.57 -9.84
CA PRO A 279 -9.85 -8.65 -10.98
C PRO A 279 -8.83 -7.52 -10.79
N MET A 280 -8.86 -6.89 -9.61
CA MET A 280 -7.91 -5.84 -9.24
C MET A 280 -6.45 -6.33 -9.27
N ALA A 281 -6.16 -7.54 -8.77
CA ALA A 281 -4.80 -8.06 -8.80
C ALA A 281 -4.34 -8.39 -10.22
N ILE A 282 -5.26 -8.86 -11.08
CA ILE A 282 -4.99 -9.13 -12.49
C ILE A 282 -4.64 -7.83 -13.21
N ASP A 283 -5.43 -6.77 -12.99
CA ASP A 283 -5.19 -5.48 -13.64
C ASP A 283 -3.91 -4.82 -13.11
N ALA A 284 -3.63 -4.90 -11.81
CA ALA A 284 -2.37 -4.44 -11.23
C ALA A 284 -1.15 -5.23 -11.76
N THR A 285 -1.28 -6.54 -11.97
CA THR A 285 -0.21 -7.36 -12.56
C THR A 285 0.11 -6.98 -14.00
N LYS A 286 -0.88 -6.54 -14.80
CA LYS A 286 -0.61 -6.06 -16.17
C LYS A 286 0.31 -4.85 -16.19
N LEU A 287 0.18 -3.96 -15.21
CA LEU A 287 1.00 -2.75 -15.13
C LEU A 287 2.49 -3.04 -14.96
N TYR A 288 2.89 -4.18 -14.39
CA TYR A 288 4.30 -4.58 -14.35
C TYR A 288 4.86 -4.82 -15.76
N ASN A 289 4.03 -5.26 -16.71
CA ASN A 289 4.49 -5.40 -18.10
C ASN A 289 4.57 -4.03 -18.78
N ASP A 290 3.59 -3.15 -18.53
CA ASP A 290 3.52 -1.84 -19.16
C ASP A 290 4.67 -0.93 -18.67
N PHE A 291 4.98 -0.96 -17.37
CA PHE A 291 6.03 -0.17 -16.71
C PHE A 291 7.30 -0.97 -16.42
N HIS A 292 7.76 -1.76 -17.39
CA HIS A 292 8.92 -2.64 -17.24
C HIS A 292 10.21 -1.93 -16.78
N GLN A 293 10.38 -0.64 -17.08
CA GLN A 293 11.55 0.16 -16.71
C GLN A 293 11.56 0.57 -15.23
N ASP A 294 10.43 0.54 -14.54
CA ASP A 294 10.28 1.04 -13.15
C ASP A 294 10.61 -0.03 -12.09
N HIS A 295 11.09 -1.20 -12.52
CA HIS A 295 11.35 -2.34 -11.63
C HIS A 295 12.46 -3.26 -12.16
N GLN A 296 12.96 -4.17 -11.32
CA GLN A 296 14.09 -5.05 -11.60
C GLN A 296 13.78 -6.21 -12.57
N LEU A 297 12.52 -6.44 -12.92
CA LEU A 297 12.11 -7.62 -13.70
C LEU A 297 12.37 -7.51 -15.21
N SER A 298 12.81 -6.35 -15.72
CA SER A 298 12.99 -6.11 -17.18
C SER A 298 13.65 -7.29 -17.90
N ALA A 299 14.81 -7.77 -17.42
CA ALA A 299 15.53 -8.88 -18.04
C ALA A 299 14.76 -10.22 -17.99
N VAL A 300 14.02 -10.47 -16.91
CA VAL A 300 13.24 -11.70 -16.71
C VAL A 300 11.97 -11.70 -17.58
N LEU A 301 11.34 -10.54 -17.76
CA LEU A 301 10.13 -10.40 -18.58
C LEU A 301 10.43 -10.55 -20.09
N GLU A 302 11.62 -10.16 -20.53
CA GLU A 302 12.05 -10.31 -21.93
C GLU A 302 12.43 -11.77 -22.31
N GLU A 303 12.77 -12.60 -21.33
CA GLU A 303 13.20 -13.98 -21.56
C GLU A 303 12.01 -14.93 -21.81
N LYS A 304 11.97 -15.53 -23.01
CA LYS A 304 10.91 -16.46 -23.41
C LYS A 304 10.83 -17.66 -22.47
N GLY A 305 9.65 -17.87 -21.88
CA GLY A 305 9.39 -18.98 -20.96
C GLY A 305 9.86 -18.74 -19.52
N HIS A 306 10.42 -17.56 -19.23
CA HIS A 306 10.90 -17.17 -17.91
C HIS A 306 10.05 -16.09 -17.23
N HIS A 307 8.90 -15.75 -17.82
CA HIS A 307 8.06 -14.65 -17.39
C HIS A 307 7.17 -15.03 -16.18
N PRO A 308 7.39 -14.47 -14.97
CA PRO A 308 6.66 -14.84 -13.75
C PRO A 308 5.17 -14.51 -13.80
N PHE A 309 4.76 -13.59 -14.66
CA PHE A 309 3.36 -13.23 -14.86
C PHE A 309 2.78 -13.76 -16.18
N GLN A 310 3.50 -14.59 -16.93
CA GLN A 310 3.02 -15.12 -18.21
C GLN A 310 3.65 -16.48 -18.50
N HIS A 311 3.08 -17.52 -17.90
CA HIS A 311 3.52 -18.90 -18.08
C HIS A 311 2.33 -19.88 -17.97
N ASP A 312 2.51 -21.10 -18.47
CA ASP A 312 1.43 -22.09 -18.65
C ASP A 312 0.68 -22.49 -17.37
N GLN A 313 1.33 -22.33 -16.21
CA GLN A 313 0.71 -22.66 -14.93
C GLN A 313 -0.11 -21.51 -14.36
N LEU A 314 0.03 -20.27 -14.84
CA LEU A 314 -0.70 -19.12 -14.32
C LEU A 314 -1.97 -18.86 -15.12
N HIS A 315 -3.12 -18.89 -14.44
CA HIS A 315 -4.43 -18.68 -15.03
C HIS A 315 -5.15 -17.51 -14.35
N TYR A 316 -5.57 -16.54 -15.16
CA TYR A 316 -6.26 -15.33 -14.72
C TYR A 316 -7.77 -15.50 -14.74
N PHE A 317 -8.42 -15.37 -13.57
CA PHE A 317 -9.85 -15.60 -13.39
C PHE A 317 -10.58 -14.26 -13.22
N GLN A 318 -10.88 -13.60 -14.34
CA GLN A 318 -11.57 -12.30 -14.37
C GLN A 318 -13.05 -12.42 -13.98
N LYS A 319 -13.78 -13.41 -14.53
CA LYS A 319 -15.24 -13.52 -14.39
C LYS A 319 -15.68 -14.29 -13.14
N GLN A 320 -16.84 -13.92 -12.60
CA GLN A 320 -17.41 -14.57 -11.41
C GLN A 320 -17.71 -16.06 -11.63
N GLU A 321 -18.17 -16.45 -12.82
CA GLU A 321 -18.43 -17.86 -13.16
C GLU A 321 -17.16 -18.72 -13.06
N GLN A 322 -16.02 -18.19 -13.54
CA GLN A 322 -14.73 -18.85 -13.43
C GLN A 322 -14.34 -19.01 -11.95
N SER A 323 -14.46 -17.95 -11.15
CA SER A 323 -14.20 -17.99 -9.70
C SER A 323 -15.03 -19.06 -9.00
N ARG A 324 -16.33 -19.16 -9.31
CA ARG A 324 -17.23 -20.18 -8.73
C ARG A 324 -16.79 -21.61 -9.04
N SER A 325 -16.25 -21.86 -10.22
CA SER A 325 -15.77 -23.20 -10.60
C SER A 325 -14.60 -23.69 -9.72
N LEU A 326 -13.82 -22.77 -9.14
CA LEU A 326 -12.71 -23.11 -8.25
C LEU A 326 -13.17 -23.69 -6.91
N ASN A 327 -14.37 -23.32 -6.43
CA ASN A 327 -14.90 -23.83 -5.16
C ASN A 327 -15.11 -25.37 -5.18
N GLU A 328 -15.32 -25.93 -6.37
CA GLU A 328 -15.53 -27.35 -6.58
C GLU A 328 -14.24 -28.07 -7.02
N TYR A 329 -13.14 -27.33 -7.21
CA TYR A 329 -11.88 -27.88 -7.67
C TYR A 329 -11.36 -28.99 -6.75
N ARG A 330 -10.73 -30.01 -7.35
CA ARG A 330 -10.14 -31.17 -6.67
C ARG A 330 -8.75 -31.41 -7.22
N GLY A 331 -7.79 -31.67 -6.33
CA GLY A 331 -6.39 -31.90 -6.67
C GLY A 331 -5.49 -30.73 -6.26
N ASN A 332 -4.21 -30.86 -6.60
CA ASN A 332 -3.18 -29.90 -6.23
C ASN A 332 -3.29 -28.66 -7.11
N ALA A 333 -3.52 -27.51 -6.49
CA ALA A 333 -3.55 -26.19 -7.12
C ALA A 333 -3.25 -25.11 -6.08
N ILE A 334 -2.89 -23.93 -6.56
CA ILE A 334 -2.71 -22.74 -5.75
C ILE A 334 -3.73 -21.69 -6.18
N ILE A 335 -4.52 -21.17 -5.24
CA ILE A 335 -5.46 -20.08 -5.47
C ILE A 335 -4.92 -18.83 -4.76
N VAL A 336 -4.61 -17.80 -5.53
CA VAL A 336 -4.23 -16.47 -5.00
C VAL A 336 -5.42 -15.55 -5.14
N SER A 337 -5.91 -14.98 -4.04
CA SER A 337 -7.13 -14.17 -4.05
C SER A 337 -7.06 -13.04 -3.03
N ALA A 338 -7.64 -11.89 -3.38
CA ALA A 338 -7.88 -10.79 -2.46
C ALA A 338 -9.16 -11.02 -1.61
N SER A 339 -9.29 -10.45 -0.40
CA SER A 339 -8.34 -9.55 0.27
C SER A 339 -7.29 -10.26 1.15
N GLY A 340 -6.12 -9.64 1.31
CA GLY A 340 -4.97 -10.20 2.05
C GLY A 340 -5.22 -10.52 3.53
N MET A 341 -6.25 -9.91 4.13
CA MET A 341 -6.63 -10.15 5.53
C MET A 341 -7.91 -11.00 5.70
N ALA A 342 -8.43 -11.56 4.60
CA ALA A 342 -9.69 -12.30 4.58
C ALA A 342 -10.88 -11.49 5.17
N THR A 343 -10.91 -10.18 4.92
CA THR A 343 -11.98 -9.30 5.39
C THR A 343 -13.20 -9.31 4.46
N GLY A 344 -12.95 -9.47 3.16
CA GLY A 344 -13.96 -9.40 2.09
C GLY A 344 -13.44 -9.99 0.78
N GLY A 345 -14.24 -9.87 -0.27
CA GLY A 345 -13.89 -10.29 -1.62
C GLY A 345 -13.99 -11.80 -1.85
N ARG A 346 -13.45 -12.25 -3.00
CA ARG A 346 -13.59 -13.63 -3.49
C ARG A 346 -12.93 -14.66 -2.57
N VAL A 347 -11.91 -14.27 -1.81
CA VAL A 347 -11.22 -15.17 -0.87
C VAL A 347 -12.15 -15.75 0.19
N LEU A 348 -13.20 -15.02 0.58
CA LEU A 348 -14.18 -15.53 1.55
C LEU A 348 -14.97 -16.73 1.01
N HIS A 349 -15.25 -16.76 -0.29
CA HIS A 349 -15.88 -17.93 -0.91
C HIS A 349 -14.94 -19.13 -0.88
N HIS A 350 -13.68 -18.95 -1.28
CA HIS A 350 -12.67 -20.00 -1.22
C HIS A 350 -12.51 -20.55 0.20
N LEU A 351 -12.37 -19.67 1.19
CA LEU A 351 -12.25 -20.06 2.59
C LEU A 351 -13.50 -20.80 3.09
N TYR A 352 -14.71 -20.34 2.74
CA TYR A 352 -15.95 -21.00 3.10
C TYR A 352 -16.01 -22.46 2.62
N HIS A 353 -15.57 -22.74 1.38
CA HIS A 353 -15.62 -24.07 0.78
C HIS A 353 -14.43 -24.97 1.19
N HIS A 354 -13.27 -24.38 1.48
CA HIS A 354 -12.03 -25.13 1.61
C HIS A 354 -11.46 -25.22 3.04
N LEU A 355 -11.84 -24.33 3.97
CA LEU A 355 -11.44 -24.44 5.39
C LEU A 355 -11.89 -25.75 6.06
N PRO A 356 -13.08 -26.33 5.76
CA PRO A 356 -13.50 -27.61 6.35
C PRO A 356 -12.69 -28.82 5.92
N GLN A 357 -11.83 -28.69 4.90
CA GLN A 357 -11.11 -29.80 4.28
C GLN A 357 -9.70 -29.92 4.86
N GLU A 358 -9.42 -30.97 5.65
CA GLU A 358 -8.11 -31.18 6.33
C GLU A 358 -6.91 -31.30 5.38
N ARG A 359 -7.14 -31.75 4.14
CA ARG A 359 -6.09 -31.84 3.13
C ARG A 359 -5.58 -30.47 2.68
N ASN A 360 -6.41 -29.44 2.74
CA ASN A 360 -6.09 -28.12 2.22
C ASN A 360 -5.15 -27.34 3.14
N GLY A 361 -4.57 -26.28 2.60
CA GLY A 361 -3.73 -25.33 3.34
C GLY A 361 -4.14 -23.89 3.04
N VAL A 362 -4.09 -23.03 4.05
CA VAL A 362 -4.24 -21.57 3.89
C VAL A 362 -2.94 -20.92 4.31
N VAL A 363 -2.33 -20.12 3.43
CA VAL A 363 -1.03 -19.50 3.64
C VAL A 363 -1.21 -17.99 3.67
N PHE A 364 -1.06 -17.41 4.86
CA PHE A 364 -1.03 -15.96 5.03
C PHE A 364 0.37 -15.43 4.77
N VAL A 365 0.46 -14.45 3.86
CA VAL A 365 1.72 -13.91 3.34
C VAL A 365 1.94 -12.44 3.71
N GLY A 366 1.16 -11.90 4.65
CA GLY A 366 1.21 -10.49 5.03
C GLY A 366 0.61 -10.26 6.41
N PHE A 367 0.79 -9.03 6.92
CA PHE A 367 0.31 -8.64 8.23
C PHE A 367 -1.21 -8.84 8.37
N GLN A 368 -1.64 -9.37 9.51
CA GLN A 368 -3.04 -9.59 9.83
C GLN A 368 -3.43 -8.70 11.01
N ALA A 369 -4.21 -7.66 10.73
CA ALA A 369 -4.64 -6.72 11.76
C ALA A 369 -5.59 -7.39 12.78
N GLU A 370 -5.61 -6.87 14.00
CA GLU A 370 -6.52 -7.33 15.05
C GLU A 370 -7.99 -7.24 14.60
N GLY A 371 -8.79 -8.25 14.97
CA GLY A 371 -10.21 -8.34 14.59
C GLY A 371 -10.48 -8.85 13.17
N THR A 372 -9.46 -9.04 12.34
CA THR A 372 -9.62 -9.64 11.00
C THR A 372 -9.79 -11.16 11.08
N ARG A 373 -10.41 -11.75 10.05
CA ARG A 373 -10.55 -13.21 9.96
C ARG A 373 -9.20 -13.90 9.78
N GLY A 374 -8.28 -13.30 9.03
CA GLY A 374 -6.95 -13.87 8.86
C GLY A 374 -6.17 -13.93 10.17
N ARG A 375 -6.26 -12.90 11.02
CA ARG A 375 -5.67 -12.92 12.37
C ARG A 375 -6.23 -14.05 13.23
N ARG A 376 -7.56 -14.20 13.26
CA ARG A 376 -8.26 -15.25 14.00
C ARG A 376 -7.86 -16.67 13.56
N LEU A 377 -7.67 -16.87 12.25
CA LEU A 377 -7.20 -18.15 11.70
C LEU A 377 -5.77 -18.47 12.15
N ILE A 378 -4.88 -17.48 12.11
CA ILE A 378 -3.49 -17.63 12.58
C ILE A 378 -3.44 -17.97 14.08
N GLU A 379 -4.32 -17.36 14.88
CA GLU A 379 -4.44 -17.63 16.32
C GLU A 379 -5.08 -18.99 16.65
N GLY A 380 -5.42 -19.78 15.63
CA GLY A 380 -5.83 -21.17 15.78
C GLY A 380 -7.31 -21.37 16.10
N GLU A 381 -8.15 -20.38 15.77
CA GLU A 381 -9.60 -20.49 16.00
C GLU A 381 -10.20 -21.67 15.23
N LYS A 382 -11.05 -22.45 15.93
CA LYS A 382 -11.62 -23.69 15.38
C LYS A 382 -12.84 -23.47 14.49
N PHE A 383 -13.51 -22.34 14.65
CA PHE A 383 -14.67 -21.96 13.86
C PHE A 383 -14.58 -20.50 13.46
N LEU A 384 -14.86 -20.22 12.19
CA LEU A 384 -14.80 -18.88 11.65
C LEU A 384 -16.17 -18.49 11.08
N THR A 385 -16.69 -17.32 11.47
CA THR A 385 -17.96 -16.82 10.93
C THR A 385 -17.75 -16.25 9.52
N ILE A 386 -18.32 -16.91 8.50
CA ILE A 386 -18.32 -16.45 7.10
C ILE A 386 -19.76 -16.52 6.57
N TYR A 387 -20.24 -15.43 5.98
CA TYR A 387 -21.63 -15.28 5.50
C TYR A 387 -22.71 -15.66 6.53
N GLY A 388 -22.45 -15.37 7.81
CA GLY A 388 -23.35 -15.69 8.92
C GLY A 388 -23.31 -17.16 9.38
N ASN A 389 -22.51 -18.02 8.74
CA ASN A 389 -22.37 -19.42 9.09
C ASN A 389 -21.07 -19.67 9.87
N GLN A 390 -21.11 -20.58 10.83
CA GLN A 390 -19.91 -21.10 11.51
C GLN A 390 -19.22 -22.12 10.61
N VAL A 391 -18.04 -21.78 10.09
CA VAL A 391 -17.25 -22.66 9.22
C VAL A 391 -16.16 -23.34 10.06
N PRO A 392 -16.09 -24.69 10.11
CA PRO A 392 -15.02 -25.37 10.82
C PRO A 392 -13.67 -25.17 10.12
N VAL A 393 -12.62 -24.95 10.92
CA VAL A 393 -11.24 -24.75 10.46
C VAL A 393 -10.46 -26.05 10.65
N ASN A 394 -10.48 -26.89 9.62
CA ASN A 394 -9.74 -28.16 9.58
C ASN A 394 -8.50 -28.08 8.68
N ALA A 395 -8.51 -27.19 7.68
CA ALA A 395 -7.36 -26.91 6.84
C ALA A 395 -6.17 -26.41 7.67
N LYS A 396 -4.95 -26.76 7.25
CA LYS A 396 -3.74 -26.31 7.95
C LYS A 396 -3.48 -24.84 7.65
N ILE A 397 -3.31 -24.03 8.69
CA ILE A 397 -3.01 -22.60 8.57
C ILE A 397 -1.50 -22.40 8.67
N TYR A 398 -0.95 -21.65 7.73
CA TYR A 398 0.45 -21.24 7.69
C TYR A 398 0.53 -19.72 7.71
N GLN A 399 1.53 -19.20 8.40
CA GLN A 399 1.92 -17.80 8.35
C GLN A 399 3.36 -17.74 7.85
N ILE A 400 3.59 -16.91 6.84
CA ILE A 400 4.92 -16.64 6.30
C ILE A 400 5.24 -15.19 6.60
N ASP A 401 6.26 -14.99 7.42
CA ASP A 401 6.78 -13.67 7.74
C ASP A 401 7.82 -13.23 6.71
N GLY A 402 8.20 -11.95 6.73
CA GLY A 402 9.31 -11.44 5.90
C GLY A 402 8.95 -11.10 4.44
N LEU A 403 7.68 -11.22 4.04
CA LEU A 403 7.23 -10.74 2.73
C LEU A 403 6.87 -9.26 2.70
N SER A 404 6.99 -8.52 3.82
CA SER A 404 6.48 -7.16 3.92
C SER A 404 7.00 -6.22 2.83
N ALA A 405 6.18 -5.24 2.42
CA ALA A 405 6.53 -4.27 1.39
C ALA A 405 7.18 -3.01 1.97
N HIS A 406 7.20 -2.87 3.30
CA HIS A 406 7.90 -1.78 3.97
C HIS A 406 9.29 -2.23 4.43
N ALA A 407 10.22 -1.28 4.43
CA ALA A 407 11.50 -1.35 5.11
C ALA A 407 11.29 -1.67 6.60
N ASP A 408 12.10 -2.55 7.14
CA ASP A 408 12.20 -2.72 8.59
C ASP A 408 13.02 -1.60 9.26
N GLN A 409 13.13 -1.61 10.58
CA GLN A 409 13.91 -0.61 11.31
C GLN A 409 15.37 -0.50 10.85
N ASP A 410 16.03 -1.62 10.52
CA ASP A 410 17.43 -1.59 10.12
C ASP A 410 17.58 -1.04 8.68
N GLU A 411 16.64 -1.37 7.78
CA GLU A 411 16.56 -0.83 6.41
C GLU A 411 16.20 0.67 6.41
N LEU A 412 15.31 1.14 7.30
CA LEU A 412 15.02 2.56 7.51
C LEU A 412 16.26 3.33 7.98
N MET A 413 17.02 2.75 8.91
CA MET A 413 18.28 3.33 9.36
C MET A 413 19.35 3.33 8.26
N GLU A 414 19.46 2.25 7.47
CA GLU A 414 20.37 2.21 6.32
C GLU A 414 20.05 3.32 5.31
N TRP A 415 18.77 3.56 5.03
CA TRP A 415 18.36 4.67 4.17
C TRP A 415 18.71 6.04 4.78
N ALA A 416 18.47 6.22 6.08
CA ALA A 416 18.82 7.45 6.81
C ALA A 416 20.34 7.71 6.84
N GLU A 417 21.18 6.67 6.96
CA GLU A 417 22.64 6.76 6.87
C GLU A 417 23.13 7.23 5.48
N GLY A 418 22.30 7.11 4.45
CA GLY A 418 22.61 7.58 3.10
C GLY A 418 22.74 9.11 2.95
N PHE A 419 22.31 9.88 3.96
CA PHE A 419 22.42 11.34 3.94
C PHE A 419 23.84 11.80 4.25
N CYS A 420 24.39 12.66 3.39
CA CYS A 420 25.73 13.24 3.59
C CYS A 420 25.75 14.33 4.68
N GLU A 421 24.61 14.97 4.91
CA GLU A 421 24.40 15.97 5.95
C GLU A 421 23.07 15.67 6.65
N LYS A 422 23.04 15.74 7.98
CA LYS A 422 21.80 15.53 8.74
C LYS A 422 20.75 16.58 8.37
N PRO A 423 19.47 16.20 8.19
CA PRO A 423 18.39 17.16 8.06
C PRO A 423 18.33 18.08 9.29
N LYS A 424 17.85 19.31 9.11
CA LYS A 424 17.66 20.24 10.22
C LYS A 424 16.53 19.78 11.14
N ILE A 425 15.46 19.28 10.54
CA ILE A 425 14.31 18.70 11.22
C ILE A 425 13.90 17.44 10.45
N THR A 426 13.65 16.36 11.18
CA THR A 426 13.06 15.13 10.65
C THR A 426 11.73 14.88 11.34
N PHE A 427 10.64 14.92 10.59
CA PHE A 427 9.33 14.49 11.07
C PHE A 427 9.18 12.98 10.92
N ILE A 428 8.85 12.32 12.02
CA ILE A 428 8.54 10.88 12.03
C ILE A 428 7.03 10.74 11.85
N VAL A 429 6.62 10.19 10.72
CA VAL A 429 5.23 10.11 10.30
C VAL A 429 4.87 8.69 9.90
N HIS A 430 3.61 8.45 9.59
CA HIS A 430 3.11 7.17 9.07
C HIS A 430 3.50 5.97 9.94
N GLY A 431 3.09 6.00 11.20
CA GLY A 431 3.41 4.98 12.20
C GLY A 431 2.56 5.16 13.45
N GLU A 432 2.41 4.09 14.22
CA GLU A 432 1.83 4.17 15.56
C GLU A 432 2.83 4.78 16.54
N ASP A 433 2.35 5.39 17.63
CA ASP A 433 3.16 6.15 18.59
C ASP A 433 4.44 5.42 19.01
N LYS A 434 4.31 4.15 19.42
CA LYS A 434 5.46 3.32 19.83
C LYS A 434 6.50 3.15 18.71
N SER A 435 6.03 2.92 17.48
CA SER A 435 6.92 2.71 16.33
C SER A 435 7.65 4.00 15.96
N ALA A 436 6.94 5.13 16.00
CA ALA A 436 7.51 6.46 15.78
C ALA A 436 8.53 6.84 16.87
N GLU A 437 8.20 6.63 18.14
CA GLU A 437 9.09 6.89 19.29
C GLU A 437 10.39 6.11 19.18
N VAL A 438 10.31 4.80 18.94
CA VAL A 438 11.51 3.94 18.84
C VAL A 438 12.41 4.37 17.67
N LEU A 439 11.84 4.70 16.51
CA LEU A 439 12.63 5.19 15.37
C LEU A 439 13.22 6.58 15.66
N ALA A 440 12.45 7.48 16.27
CA ALA A 440 12.90 8.82 16.64
C ALA A 440 14.12 8.78 17.57
N GLU A 441 14.07 7.92 18.60
CA GLU A 441 15.17 7.70 19.53
C GLU A 441 16.40 7.13 18.81
N LYS A 442 16.22 6.16 17.91
CA LYS A 442 17.33 5.54 17.17
C LYS A 442 18.04 6.55 16.26
N LEU A 443 17.28 7.32 15.47
CA LEU A 443 17.82 8.40 14.63
C LEU A 443 18.54 9.47 15.45
N HIS A 444 18.02 9.81 16.62
CA HIS A 444 18.66 10.75 17.52
C HIS A 444 19.98 10.22 18.08
N ASN A 445 19.97 9.00 18.62
CA ASN A 445 21.11 8.42 19.32
C ASN A 445 22.24 8.00 18.38
N GLU A 446 21.91 7.44 17.20
CA GLU A 446 22.90 6.89 16.27
C GLU A 446 23.37 7.91 15.24
N LEU A 447 22.48 8.79 14.76
CA LEU A 447 22.81 9.76 13.70
C LEU A 447 22.86 11.22 14.18
N GLY A 448 22.46 11.50 15.42
CA GLY A 448 22.45 12.86 15.97
C GLY A 448 21.42 13.77 15.29
N TRP A 449 20.35 13.19 14.75
CA TRP A 449 19.27 13.89 14.06
C TRP A 449 18.33 14.57 15.05
N GLN A 450 17.75 15.70 14.63
CA GLN A 450 16.67 16.35 15.35
C GLN A 450 15.35 15.81 14.82
N THR A 451 14.64 15.05 15.64
CA THR A 451 13.39 14.38 15.29
C THR A 451 12.20 15.05 15.97
N ILE A 452 11.06 15.08 15.30
CA ILE A 452 9.77 15.58 15.81
C ILE A 452 8.70 14.56 15.43
N ILE A 453 7.90 14.12 16.41
CA ILE A 453 6.69 13.32 16.16
C ILE A 453 5.51 14.30 16.20
N PRO A 454 4.94 14.67 15.04
CA PRO A 454 3.87 15.66 14.98
C PRO A 454 2.54 15.06 15.47
N ASN A 455 1.68 15.92 16.00
CA ASN A 455 0.31 15.58 16.33
C ASN A 455 -0.63 15.87 15.15
N TYR A 456 -1.77 15.17 15.12
CA TYR A 456 -2.84 15.47 14.18
C TYR A 456 -3.33 16.93 14.33
N LEU A 457 -3.42 17.64 13.21
CA LEU A 457 -3.74 19.07 13.07
C LEU A 457 -2.68 20.05 13.63
N GLU A 458 -1.52 19.55 14.06
CA GLU A 458 -0.40 20.41 14.40
C GLU A 458 0.07 21.21 13.18
N SER A 459 0.47 22.46 13.42
CA SER A 459 1.03 23.35 12.40
C SER A 459 2.41 23.80 12.83
N VAL A 460 3.37 23.73 11.92
CA VAL A 460 4.78 24.03 12.20
C VAL A 460 5.31 24.97 11.13
N VAL A 461 5.99 26.04 11.56
CA VAL A 461 6.75 26.90 10.65
C VAL A 461 8.07 26.21 10.32
N LEU A 462 8.28 25.88 9.05
CA LEU A 462 9.48 25.22 8.57
C LEU A 462 10.61 26.22 8.33
N PHE A 463 10.26 27.36 7.70
CA PHE A 463 11.20 28.43 7.40
C PHE A 463 10.52 29.79 7.47
N GLU A 464 11.26 30.79 7.94
CA GLU A 464 10.87 32.20 7.92
C GLU A 464 11.80 32.98 6.99
N GLY A 465 11.22 33.79 6.10
CA GLY A 465 11.95 34.76 5.28
C GLY A 465 12.98 34.19 4.31
N ILE A 466 12.71 33.02 3.69
CA ILE A 466 13.60 32.42 2.67
C ILE A 466 13.57 33.13 1.33
#